data_AF-A0A151UDS2-F1
#
_entry.id   AF-A0A151UDS2-F1
#
_cell.length_a   1.000
_cell.length_b   1.000
_cell.length_c   1.000
_cell.angle_alpha   90.00
_cell.angle_beta   90.00
_cell.angle_gamma   90.00
#
_symmetry.space_group_name_H-M   'P 1'
#
loop_
_entity.id
_entity.type
_entity.pdbx_description
1 polymer ?
#
loop_
_entity_poly.entity_id
_entity_poly.type
_entity_poly.pdbx_seq_one_letter_code
_entity_poly.pdbx_strand_id
1 'polypeptide(L)'
;YQRPPRQHRPRHETTSSREPRFDLPPFHGKENVDDYLDWEMKVEQLFTCHNVSEERKVPMATLSFQGYAMYWWTSLERERRTHHEP
;
A
#
# COMPACT_ATOMS: atom_id res chain seq x y z
N TYR A 1 35.92 44.44 -5.99
CA TYR A 1 34.76 43.57 -5.71
C TYR A 1 35.04 42.16 -6.23
N GLN A 2 35.33 41.21 -5.35
CA GLN A 2 35.49 39.79 -5.70
C GLN A 2 34.15 39.06 -5.53
N ARG A 3 33.78 38.21 -6.49
CA ARG A 3 32.55 37.40 -6.42
C ARG A 3 32.75 36.25 -5.42
N PRO A 4 31.74 35.90 -4.61
CA PRO A 4 31.88 34.83 -3.62
C PRO A 4 31.93 33.44 -4.29
N PRO A 5 32.47 32.41 -3.61
CA PRO A 5 32.59 31.07 -4.16
C PRO A 5 31.21 30.47 -4.37
N ARG A 6 31.02 29.80 -5.51
CA ARG A 6 29.81 29.04 -5.80
C ARG A 6 29.71 27.88 -4.81
N GLN A 7 28.84 28.00 -3.82
CA GLN A 7 28.43 26.86 -3.00
C GLN A 7 27.74 25.85 -3.92
N HIS A 8 28.39 24.72 -4.15
CA HIS A 8 27.75 23.53 -4.69
C HIS A 8 26.76 23.04 -3.62
N ARG A 9 25.53 23.55 -3.72
CA ARG A 9 24.39 22.99 -2.99
C ARG A 9 24.32 21.51 -3.36
N PRO A 10 24.38 20.58 -2.39
CA PRO A 10 24.13 19.18 -2.68
C PRO A 10 22.77 19.13 -3.35
N ARG A 11 22.75 18.67 -4.60
CA ARG A 11 21.52 18.33 -5.28
C ARG A 11 20.90 17.27 -4.38
N HIS A 12 19.86 17.64 -3.64
CA HIS A 12 18.93 16.64 -3.14
C HIS A 12 18.40 15.96 -4.39
N GLU A 13 19.07 14.90 -4.81
CA GLU A 13 18.44 13.83 -5.54
C GLU A 13 17.39 13.31 -4.56
N THR A 14 16.23 13.97 -4.55
CA THR A 14 14.99 13.25 -4.38
C THR A 14 15.02 12.24 -5.51
N THR A 15 15.64 11.09 -5.25
CA THR A 15 15.28 9.84 -5.88
C THR A 15 13.78 9.78 -5.72
N SER A 16 13.07 10.27 -6.73
CA SER A 16 11.70 9.89 -6.97
C SER A 16 11.79 8.38 -7.18
N SER A 17 11.79 7.65 -6.06
CA SER A 17 11.42 6.26 -6.00
C SER A 17 10.01 6.27 -6.57
N ARG A 18 9.89 6.08 -7.89
CA ARG A 18 8.60 5.77 -8.50
C ARG A 18 8.14 4.56 -7.72
N GLU A 19 7.17 4.77 -6.84
CA GLU A 19 6.57 3.64 -6.14
C GLU A 19 6.10 2.67 -7.22
N PRO A 20 6.48 1.39 -7.14
CA PRO A 20 6.01 0.40 -8.10
C PRO A 20 4.49 0.49 -8.13
N ARG A 21 3.93 0.72 -9.33
CA ARG A 21 2.49 0.65 -9.51
C ARG A 21 2.13 -0.84 -9.46
N PHE A 22 1.43 -1.23 -8.41
CA PHE A 22 0.92 -2.59 -8.25
C PHE A 22 -0.46 -2.67 -8.89
N ASP A 23 -0.58 -3.45 -9.96
CA ASP A 23 -1.88 -3.81 -10.54
C ASP A 23 -2.48 -4.95 -9.70
N LEU A 24 -2.96 -4.61 -8.50
CA LEU A 24 -3.56 -5.59 -7.59
C LEU A 24 -4.92 -6.06 -8.12
N PRO A 25 -5.22 -7.37 -8.08
CA PRO A 25 -6.52 -7.89 -8.48
C PRO A 25 -7.61 -7.38 -7.52
N PRO A 26 -8.76 -6.92 -8.02
CA PRO A 26 -9.81 -6.37 -7.17
C PRO A 26 -10.49 -7.45 -6.32
N PHE A 27 -10.74 -7.14 -5.04
CA PHE A 27 -11.49 -8.01 -4.14
C PHE A 27 -12.77 -7.35 -3.65
N HIS A 28 -13.91 -7.99 -3.89
CA HIS A 28 -15.21 -7.42 -3.57
C HIS A 28 -15.75 -7.87 -2.20
N GLY A 29 -15.14 -8.88 -1.57
CA GLY A 29 -15.64 -9.45 -0.31
C GLY A 29 -16.93 -10.25 -0.48
N LYS A 30 -16.98 -11.10 -1.53
CA LYS A 30 -18.13 -11.99 -1.75
C LYS A 30 -18.06 -13.19 -0.79
N GLU A 31 -19.20 -13.85 -0.58
CA GLU A 31 -19.33 -15.05 0.27
C GLU A 31 -18.64 -16.30 -0.31
N ASN A 32 -17.98 -16.20 -1.46
CA ASN A 32 -17.25 -17.31 -2.07
C ASN A 32 -15.82 -17.38 -1.51
N VAL A 33 -15.51 -18.48 -0.80
CA VAL A 33 -14.17 -18.74 -0.27
C VAL A 33 -13.14 -18.86 -1.39
N ASP A 34 -13.51 -19.45 -2.53
CA ASP A 34 -12.58 -19.62 -3.66
C ASP A 34 -12.15 -18.26 -4.23
N ASP A 35 -13.05 -17.27 -4.27
CA ASP A 35 -12.72 -15.91 -4.73
C ASP A 35 -11.68 -15.25 -3.82
N TYR A 36 -11.74 -15.51 -2.51
CA TYR A 36 -10.73 -15.03 -1.55
C TYR A 36 -9.38 -15.71 -1.78
N LEU A 37 -9.36 -17.04 -1.89
CA LEU A 37 -8.12 -17.82 -2.07
C LEU A 37 -7.41 -17.45 -3.37
N ASP A 38 -8.15 -17.31 -4.46
CA ASP A 38 -7.61 -16.89 -5.76
C ASP A 38 -7.02 -15.47 -5.70
N TRP A 39 -7.69 -14.56 -5.00
CA TRP A 39 -7.20 -13.20 -4.80
C TRP A 39 -5.93 -13.18 -3.94
N GLU A 40 -5.94 -13.86 -2.80
CA GLU A 40 -4.83 -13.93 -1.85
C GLU A 40 -3.59 -14.52 -2.51
N MET A 41 -3.72 -15.63 -3.23
CA MET A 41 -2.62 -16.25 -3.95
C MET A 41 -1.97 -15.31 -4.97
N LYS A 42 -2.78 -14.56 -5.74
CA LYS A 42 -2.27 -13.60 -6.74
C LYS A 42 -1.57 -12.40 -6.07
N VAL A 43 -2.14 -11.88 -4.98
CA VAL A 43 -1.55 -10.78 -4.22
C VAL A 43 -0.21 -11.21 -3.58
N GLU A 44 -0.13 -12.40 -2.99
CA GLU A 44 1.12 -12.91 -2.40
C GLU A 44 2.21 -13.15 -3.46
N GLN A 45 1.84 -13.61 -4.66
CA GLN A 45 2.78 -13.70 -5.78
C GLN A 45 3.33 -12.32 -6.18
N LEU A 46 2.47 -11.30 -6.27
CA LEU A 46 2.91 -9.92 -6.56
C LEU A 46 3.83 -9.39 -5.45
N PHE A 47 3.49 -9.59 -4.18
CA PHE A 47 4.34 -9.16 -3.07
C PHE A 47 5.69 -9.85 -3.07
N THR A 48 5.74 -11.14 -3.38
CA THR A 48 6.98 -11.91 -3.50
C THR A 48 7.83 -11.38 -4.65
N CYS A 49 7.25 -11.19 -5.84
CA CYS A 49 7.95 -10.68 -7.02
C CYS A 49 8.56 -9.28 -6.82
N HIS A 50 7.88 -8.44 -6.05
CA HIS A 50 8.32 -7.06 -5.77
C HIS A 50 9.03 -6.89 -4.42
N ASN A 51 9.27 -7.99 -3.70
CA ASN A 51 9.96 -8.01 -2.42
C ASN A 51 9.36 -7.04 -1.39
N VAL A 52 8.01 -6.97 -1.35
CA VAL A 52 7.26 -6.07 -0.46
C VAL A 52 7.45 -6.50 1.00
N SER A 53 7.79 -5.55 1.87
CA SER A 53 7.94 -5.81 3.30
C SER A 53 6.60 -6.09 3.98
N GLU A 54 6.61 -6.94 5.01
CA GLU A 54 5.41 -7.33 5.76
C GLU A 54 4.59 -6.13 6.25
N GLU A 55 5.25 -5.08 6.73
CA GLU A 55 4.60 -3.83 7.19
C GLU A 55 3.82 -3.10 6.08
N ARG A 56 4.18 -3.31 4.81
CA ARG A 56 3.53 -2.67 3.65
C ARG A 56 2.46 -3.54 3.00
N LYS A 57 2.47 -4.86 3.23
CA LYS A 57 1.56 -5.81 2.59
C LYS A 57 0.09 -5.48 2.86
N VAL A 58 -0.28 -5.31 4.13
CA VAL A 58 -1.67 -5.02 4.52
C VAL A 58 -2.14 -3.67 3.94
N PRO A 59 -1.43 -2.54 4.13
CA PRO A 59 -1.79 -1.28 3.49
C PRO A 59 -1.94 -1.40 1.97
N MET A 60 -1.07 -2.16 1.30
CA MET A 60 -1.17 -2.36 -0.15
C MET A 60 -2.37 -3.23 -0.54
N ALA A 61 -2.59 -4.36 0.11
CA ALA A 61 -3.69 -5.27 -0.20
C ALA A 61 -5.06 -4.56 -0.09
N THR A 62 -5.20 -3.65 0.89
CA THR A 62 -6.44 -2.87 1.08
C THR A 62 -6.76 -1.94 -0.10
N LEU A 63 -5.75 -1.54 -0.91
CA LEU A 63 -5.98 -0.75 -2.13
C LEU A 63 -6.73 -1.54 -3.20
N SER A 64 -6.74 -2.86 -3.10
CA SER A 64 -7.46 -3.74 -4.01
C SER A 64 -8.91 -3.98 -3.60
N PHE A 65 -9.33 -3.53 -2.41
CA PHE A 65 -10.68 -3.73 -1.93
C PHE A 65 -11.68 -2.86 -2.70
N GLN A 66 -12.81 -3.46 -3.02
CA GLN A 66 -13.93 -2.85 -3.71
C GLN A 66 -15.24 -3.29 -3.05
N GLY A 67 -16.31 -2.53 -3.29
CA GLY A 67 -17.65 -2.88 -2.80
C GLY A 67 -17.67 -3.20 -1.31
N TYR A 68 -18.21 -4.38 -0.97
CA TYR A 68 -18.42 -4.80 0.42
C TYR A 68 -17.12 -4.89 1.22
N ALA A 69 -16.04 -5.46 0.65
CA ALA A 69 -14.74 -5.54 1.32
C ALA A 69 -14.22 -4.17 1.75
N MET A 70 -14.40 -3.14 0.92
CA MET A 70 -13.97 -1.77 1.24
C MET A 70 -14.79 -1.18 2.40
N TYR A 71 -16.10 -1.40 2.42
CA TYR A 71 -16.96 -0.96 3.53
C TYR A 71 -16.62 -1.67 4.84
N TRP A 72 -16.41 -2.99 4.78
CA TRP A 72 -16.01 -3.78 5.95
C TRP A 72 -14.68 -3.27 6.53
N TRP A 73 -13.65 -3.09 5.70
CA TRP A 73 -12.34 -2.61 6.15
C TRP A 73 -12.39 -1.21 6.78
N THR A 74 -13.10 -0.28 6.14
CA THR A 74 -13.25 1.09 6.67
C THR A 74 -14.01 1.14 7.99
N SER A 75 -14.99 0.25 8.18
CA SER A 75 -15.69 0.09 9.46
C SER A 75 -14.76 -0.46 10.54
N LEU A 76 -14.00 -1.52 10.22
CA LEU A 76 -13.03 -2.14 11.13
C LEU A 76 -11.95 -1.14 11.58
N GLU A 77 -11.43 -0.34 10.65
CA GLU A 77 -10.42 0.68 10.94
C GLU A 77 -10.97 1.77 11.89
N ARG A 78 -12.25 2.13 11.73
CA ARG A 78 -12.93 3.08 12.62
C ARG A 78 -13.07 2.52 14.03
N GLU A 79 -13.57 1.28 14.13
CA GLU A 79 -13.70 0.58 15.40
C GLU A 79 -12.35 0.45 16.10
N ARG A 80 -11.31 0.07 15.37
CA ARG A 80 -9.95 -0.01 15.92
C ARG A 80 -9.48 1.32 16.50
N ARG A 81 -9.79 2.46 15.87
CA ARG A 81 -9.44 3.80 16.39
C ARG A 81 -10.19 4.16 17.66
N THR A 82 -11.49 3.86 17.72
CA THR A 82 -12.32 4.18 18.89
C THR A 82 -12.01 3.27 20.09
N HIS A 83 -11.66 2.01 19.84
CA HIS A 83 -11.27 1.08 20.90
C HIS A 83 -9.83 1.28 21.40
N HIS A 84 -9.01 2.06 20.68
CA HIS A 84 -7.66 2.44 21.11
C HIS A 84 -7.62 3.78 21.86
N GLU A 85 -8.77 4.42 22.09
CA GLU A 85 -8.93 5.61 22.92
C GLU A 85 -9.25 5.16 24.36
N PRO A 86 -8.45 5.54 25.37
CA PRO A 86 -8.64 5.13 26.76
C PRO A 86 -9.89 5.73 27.42
#